data_AF-A0A6G1WTZ8-F1
#
_entry.id   AF-A0A6G1WTZ8-F1
#
_cell.length_a   1.000
_cell.length_b   1.000
_cell.length_c   1.000
_cell.angle_alpha   90.00
_cell.angle_beta   90.00
_cell.angle_gamma   90.00
#
_symmetry.space_group_name_H-M   'P 1'
#
loop_
_entity.id
_entity.type
_entity.pdbx_description
1 polymer ?
#
loop_
_entity_poly.entity_id
_entity_poly.type
_entity_poly.pdbx_seq_one_letter_code
_entity_poly.pdbx_strand_id
1 'polypeptide(L)'
;MPVNDSQTTLPLLYLKAGQPLPSSEILGSVEAVVAEMDGSTTHLTRSDLPRTDTRCLLLARVGMESEPGEDDLVTLIGNGFDGVVRAGCRGPADVEKLDVLLKVAEAATGKPHGRTVILAEYATTPESVLSPHSLAGVSPRLSALVFDATVLAEACGCRPVTATGDVPAVVRAGRAAAVLRAREAGLAAYDMLAADADEAALRRLWQNSVDNGFSSIALQSPQQIELL
;
A
#
# COMPACT_ATOMS: atom_id res chain seq x y z
N MET A 1 3.54 19.91 -23.08
CA MET A 1 3.20 18.52 -22.74
C MET A 1 1.73 18.48 -22.38
N PRO A 2 0.93 17.55 -22.91
CA PRO A 2 -0.45 17.45 -22.48
C PRO A 2 -0.44 17.00 -21.01
N VAL A 3 -1.08 17.79 -20.15
CA VAL A 3 -1.41 17.41 -18.79
C VAL A 3 -2.38 16.25 -18.93
N ASN A 4 -1.94 15.05 -18.53
CA ASN A 4 -2.76 13.85 -18.57
C ASN A 4 -4.12 14.12 -17.94
N ASP A 5 -5.18 13.63 -18.60
CA ASP A 5 -6.52 13.54 -18.02
C ASP A 5 -6.41 13.09 -16.57
N SER A 6 -6.93 13.92 -15.66
CA SER A 6 -6.86 13.69 -14.22
C SER A 6 -7.74 12.50 -13.86
N GLN A 7 -7.23 11.29 -14.09
CA GLN A 7 -7.78 10.09 -13.47
C GLN A 7 -7.55 10.25 -11.97
N THR A 8 -8.62 10.55 -11.24
CA THR A 8 -8.61 10.59 -9.78
C THR A 8 -8.12 9.24 -9.27
N THR A 9 -6.97 9.21 -8.61
CA THR A 9 -6.46 8.00 -7.96
C THR A 9 -7.36 7.67 -6.76
N LEU A 10 -8.04 6.52 -6.81
CA LEU A 10 -8.92 6.07 -5.74
C LEU A 10 -8.11 5.66 -4.49
N PRO A 11 -8.69 5.72 -3.28
CA PRO A 11 -8.00 5.32 -2.06
C PRO A 11 -7.71 3.82 -2.00
N LEU A 12 -6.81 3.42 -1.11
CA LEU A 12 -6.59 2.02 -0.73
C LEU A 12 -7.35 1.70 0.55
N LEU A 13 -7.79 0.44 0.71
CA LEU A 13 -8.40 -0.05 1.95
C LEU A 13 -7.61 -1.22 2.52
N TYR A 14 -7.03 -1.02 3.71
CA TYR A 14 -6.34 -2.03 4.48
C TYR A 14 -7.33 -2.72 5.43
N LEU A 15 -7.37 -4.04 5.36
CA LEU A 15 -8.18 -4.89 6.22
C LEU A 15 -7.29 -5.60 7.23
N LYS A 16 -7.74 -5.62 8.48
CA LYS A 16 -7.09 -6.43 9.53
C LYS A 16 -7.32 -7.92 9.26
N ALA A 17 -6.40 -8.73 9.76
CA ALA A 17 -6.53 -10.19 9.72
C ALA A 17 -7.91 -10.67 10.19
N GLY A 18 -8.52 -11.56 9.41
CA GLY A 18 -9.85 -12.13 9.69
C GLY A 18 -11.05 -11.20 9.46
N GLN A 19 -10.85 -9.96 9.01
CA GLN A 19 -11.98 -9.11 8.61
C GLN A 19 -12.57 -9.61 7.28
N PRO A 20 -13.92 -9.66 7.15
CA PRO A 20 -14.56 -10.02 5.90
C PRO A 20 -14.31 -8.96 4.82
N LEU A 21 -14.41 -9.39 3.56
CA LEU A 21 -14.40 -8.47 2.43
C LEU A 21 -15.57 -7.47 2.54
N PRO A 22 -15.36 -6.21 2.15
CA PRO A 22 -16.38 -5.18 2.21
C PRO A 22 -17.44 -5.38 1.11
N SER A 23 -18.52 -4.59 1.18
CA SER A 23 -19.59 -4.60 0.17
C SER A 23 -19.09 -4.20 -1.22
N SER A 24 -19.81 -4.58 -2.27
CA SER A 24 -19.49 -4.22 -3.66
C SER A 24 -19.42 -2.70 -3.90
N GLU A 25 -20.18 -1.91 -3.14
CA GLU A 25 -20.19 -0.45 -3.21
C GLU A 25 -18.85 0.14 -2.72
N ILE A 26 -18.34 -0.36 -1.59
CA ILE A 26 -17.04 0.03 -1.06
C ILE A 26 -15.93 -0.42 -2.01
N LEU A 27 -16.01 -1.65 -2.53
CA LEU A 27 -15.06 -2.16 -3.53
C LEU A 27 -15.05 -1.29 -4.79
N GLY A 28 -16.20 -0.73 -5.19
CA GLY A 28 -16.32 0.21 -6.31
C GLY A 28 -15.64 1.56 -6.09
N SER A 29 -15.29 1.88 -4.85
CA SER A 29 -14.80 3.19 -4.42
C SER A 29 -13.31 3.18 -4.04
N VAL A 30 -12.64 2.04 -4.16
CA VAL A 30 -11.22 1.87 -3.83
C VAL A 30 -10.43 1.34 -5.02
N GLU A 31 -9.15 1.69 -5.10
CA GLU A 31 -8.23 1.15 -6.10
C GLU A 31 -7.83 -0.29 -5.76
N ALA A 32 -7.63 -0.58 -4.47
CA ALA A 32 -7.30 -1.90 -3.99
C ALA A 32 -7.76 -2.15 -2.55
N VAL A 33 -8.04 -3.42 -2.26
CA VAL A 33 -8.15 -3.96 -0.92
C VAL A 33 -6.87 -4.70 -0.58
N VAL A 34 -6.29 -4.36 0.57
CA VAL A 34 -5.05 -4.93 1.10
C VAL A 34 -5.38 -5.77 2.32
N ALA A 35 -5.21 -7.08 2.23
CA ALA A 35 -5.40 -8.01 3.34
C ALA A 35 -4.05 -8.40 3.95
N GLU A 36 -3.93 -8.38 5.27
CA GLU A 36 -2.74 -8.89 5.96
C GLU A 36 -2.49 -10.36 5.61
N MET A 37 -1.22 -10.69 5.31
CA MET A 37 -0.78 -12.06 5.10
C MET A 37 -0.53 -12.73 6.46
N ASP A 38 -1.40 -13.66 6.83
CA ASP A 38 -1.32 -14.52 8.00
C ASP A 38 -1.70 -15.96 7.61
N GLY A 39 -1.77 -16.87 8.58
CA GLY A 39 -2.22 -18.25 8.32
C GLY A 39 -3.66 -18.35 7.75
N SER A 40 -4.46 -17.29 7.89
CA SER A 40 -5.87 -17.20 7.48
C SER A 40 -6.06 -16.68 6.06
N THR A 41 -5.08 -15.96 5.50
CA THR A 41 -5.11 -15.42 4.11
C THR A 41 -5.24 -16.53 3.06
N THR A 42 -4.88 -17.76 3.44
CA THR A 42 -5.08 -18.98 2.64
C THR A 42 -6.56 -19.26 2.31
N HIS A 43 -7.51 -18.73 3.09
CA HIS A 43 -8.95 -18.90 2.87
C HIS A 43 -9.60 -17.79 2.05
N LEU A 44 -8.94 -16.64 1.88
CA LEU A 44 -9.42 -15.56 1.04
C LEU A 44 -9.12 -15.90 -0.42
N THR A 45 -10.17 -16.01 -1.22
CA THR A 45 -10.08 -16.26 -2.65
C THR A 45 -10.70 -15.11 -3.42
N ARG A 46 -10.24 -14.88 -4.65
CA ARG A 46 -10.87 -13.88 -5.53
C ARG A 46 -12.34 -14.21 -5.80
N SER A 47 -12.74 -15.48 -5.72
CA SER A 47 -14.14 -15.89 -5.82
C SER A 47 -15.03 -15.34 -4.69
N ASP A 48 -14.45 -14.92 -3.57
CA ASP A 48 -15.18 -14.30 -2.46
C ASP A 48 -15.47 -12.81 -2.71
N LEU A 49 -14.75 -12.18 -3.66
CA LEU A 49 -15.12 -10.85 -4.13
C LEU A 49 -16.40 -10.96 -4.98
N PRO A 50 -17.38 -10.07 -4.79
CA PRO A 50 -18.54 -10.03 -5.65
C PRO A 50 -18.10 -9.91 -7.11
N ARG A 51 -18.75 -10.69 -8.00
CA ARG A 51 -18.56 -10.60 -9.45
C ARG A 51 -19.05 -9.24 -9.94
N THR A 52 -18.19 -8.24 -9.84
CA THR A 52 -18.42 -6.91 -10.36
C THR A 52 -17.34 -6.60 -11.38
N ASP A 53 -17.67 -5.77 -12.39
CA ASP A 53 -16.73 -5.19 -13.37
C ASP A 53 -15.69 -4.23 -12.73
N THR A 54 -15.47 -4.36 -11.41
CA THR A 54 -14.68 -3.44 -10.62
C THR A 54 -13.20 -3.66 -10.86
N ARG A 55 -12.48 -2.56 -11.10
CA ARG A 55 -11.02 -2.53 -11.23
C ARG A 55 -10.25 -2.70 -9.91
N CYS A 56 -10.97 -2.91 -8.80
CA CYS A 56 -10.38 -3.04 -7.48
C CYS A 56 -9.46 -4.27 -7.41
N LEU A 57 -8.19 -4.03 -7.10
CA LEU A 57 -7.19 -5.08 -6.92
C LEU A 57 -7.35 -5.75 -5.55
N LEU A 58 -7.11 -7.06 -5.49
CA LEU A 58 -6.95 -7.78 -4.22
C LEU A 58 -5.47 -8.03 -3.96
N LEU A 59 -4.93 -7.46 -2.88
CA LEU A 59 -3.51 -7.49 -2.57
C LEU A 59 -3.24 -8.10 -1.19
N ALA A 60 -2.17 -8.88 -1.09
CA ALA A 60 -1.72 -9.44 0.17
C ALA A 60 -0.58 -8.60 0.76
N ARG A 61 -0.68 -8.17 2.01
CA ARG A 61 0.37 -7.43 2.70
C ARG A 61 1.33 -8.37 3.41
N VAL A 62 2.60 -8.32 2.99
CA VAL A 62 3.70 -9.09 3.58
C VAL A 62 4.39 -8.24 4.65
N GLY A 63 4.25 -8.65 5.91
CA GLY A 63 4.77 -7.94 7.09
C GLY A 63 6.30 -7.82 7.14
N MET A 64 6.81 -6.82 7.88
CA MET A 64 8.25 -6.48 7.92
C MET A 64 9.16 -7.64 8.36
N GLU A 65 8.72 -8.37 9.40
CA GLU A 65 9.46 -9.46 10.06
C GLU A 65 9.41 -10.79 9.29
N SER A 66 8.67 -10.84 8.18
CA SER A 66 8.43 -12.07 7.43
C SER A 66 8.81 -11.89 5.98
N GLU A 67 9.67 -12.78 5.50
CA GLU A 67 9.89 -12.96 4.07
C GLU A 67 8.88 -14.00 3.59
N PRO A 68 8.15 -13.72 2.49
CA PRO A 68 7.17 -14.65 2.00
C PRO A 68 7.90 -15.86 1.41
N GLY A 69 7.45 -17.07 1.77
CA GLY A 69 7.91 -18.28 1.11
C GLY A 69 7.48 -18.31 -0.35
N GLU A 70 8.20 -19.08 -1.17
CA GLU A 70 7.79 -19.31 -2.56
C GLU A 70 6.39 -19.94 -2.62
N ASP A 71 6.15 -20.96 -1.80
CA ASP A 71 4.85 -21.65 -1.70
C ASP A 71 3.72 -20.73 -1.23
N ASP A 72 4.01 -19.76 -0.36
CA ASP A 72 3.04 -18.77 0.10
C ASP A 72 2.58 -17.90 -1.06
N LEU A 73 3.53 -17.40 -1.88
CA LEU A 73 3.21 -16.60 -3.05
C LEU A 73 2.51 -17.42 -4.13
N VAL A 74 2.93 -18.67 -4.38
CA VAL A 74 2.22 -19.57 -5.31
C VAL A 74 0.76 -19.74 -4.87
N THR A 75 0.53 -19.97 -3.58
CA THR A 75 -0.81 -20.13 -3.02
C THR A 75 -1.64 -18.85 -3.16
N LEU A 76 -1.07 -17.69 -2.82
CA LEU A 76 -1.75 -16.39 -2.96
C LEU A 76 -2.14 -16.10 -4.41
N ILE A 77 -1.22 -16.29 -5.35
CA ILE A 77 -1.50 -16.05 -6.76
C ILE A 77 -2.50 -17.07 -7.31
N GLY A 78 -2.42 -18.33 -6.87
CA GLY A 78 -3.42 -19.37 -7.18
C GLY A 78 -4.82 -19.04 -6.63
N ASN A 79 -4.90 -18.39 -5.47
CA ASN A 79 -6.14 -17.89 -4.88
C ASN A 79 -6.68 -16.63 -5.58
N GLY A 80 -5.98 -16.11 -6.59
CA GLY A 80 -6.44 -15.02 -7.44
C GLY A 80 -6.05 -13.63 -6.95
N PHE A 81 -5.13 -13.51 -6.00
CA PHE A 81 -4.56 -12.22 -5.63
C PHE A 81 -3.91 -11.54 -6.85
N ASP A 82 -4.12 -10.24 -6.96
CA ASP A 82 -3.57 -9.40 -8.02
C ASP A 82 -2.14 -8.97 -7.74
N GLY A 83 -1.69 -9.06 -6.49
CA GLY A 83 -0.40 -8.53 -6.09
C GLY A 83 -0.14 -8.58 -4.60
N VAL A 84 0.94 -7.90 -4.22
CA VAL A 84 1.45 -7.84 -2.85
C VAL A 84 1.82 -6.42 -2.46
N VAL A 85 1.71 -6.14 -1.16
CA VAL A 85 2.25 -4.94 -0.52
C VAL A 85 3.42 -5.38 0.35
N ARG A 86 4.63 -4.86 0.10
CA ARG A 86 5.80 -5.12 0.96
C ARG A 86 5.86 -4.09 2.08
N ALA A 87 5.63 -4.53 3.32
CA ALA A 87 5.82 -3.69 4.49
C ALA A 87 7.31 -3.40 4.74
N GLY A 88 7.62 -2.17 5.18
CA GLY A 88 8.98 -1.77 5.57
C GLY A 88 10.03 -1.86 4.46
N CYS A 89 9.65 -1.59 3.21
CA CYS A 89 10.57 -1.63 2.08
C CYS A 89 11.71 -0.61 2.26
N ARG A 90 12.95 -1.09 2.31
CA ARG A 90 14.17 -0.27 2.53
C ARG A 90 14.71 0.34 1.25
N GLY A 91 14.45 -0.28 0.11
CA GLY A 91 14.97 0.17 -1.18
C GLY A 91 14.83 -0.86 -2.30
N PRO A 92 15.59 -0.69 -3.39
CA PRO A 92 15.46 -1.51 -4.60
C PRO A 92 15.60 -3.01 -4.36
N ALA A 93 16.57 -3.41 -3.53
CA ALA A 93 16.85 -4.82 -3.27
C ALA A 93 15.64 -5.59 -2.72
N ASP A 94 14.83 -4.96 -1.87
CA ASP A 94 13.60 -5.58 -1.34
C ASP A 94 12.56 -5.78 -2.45
N VAL A 95 12.46 -4.83 -3.38
CA VAL A 95 11.55 -4.91 -4.55
C VAL A 95 12.03 -5.94 -5.56
N GLU A 96 13.32 -5.96 -5.88
CA GLU A 96 13.92 -6.93 -6.83
C GLU A 96 13.78 -8.36 -6.34
N LYS A 97 14.04 -8.58 -5.05
CA LYS A 97 13.86 -9.89 -4.43
C LYS A 97 12.41 -10.36 -4.58
N LEU A 98 11.46 -9.49 -4.26
CA LEU A 98 10.04 -9.81 -4.39
C LEU A 98 9.62 -10.04 -5.85
N ASP A 99 10.13 -9.24 -6.79
CA ASP A 99 9.89 -9.42 -8.23
C ASP A 99 10.37 -10.80 -8.71
N VAL A 100 11.52 -11.27 -8.25
CA VAL A 100 12.03 -12.62 -8.54
C VAL A 100 11.10 -13.70 -8.00
N LEU A 101 10.67 -13.59 -6.74
CA LEU A 101 9.78 -14.59 -6.14
C LEU A 101 8.41 -14.62 -6.86
N LEU A 102 7.87 -13.46 -7.22
CA LEU A 102 6.61 -13.38 -7.96
C LEU A 102 6.71 -13.93 -9.38
N LYS A 103 7.87 -13.82 -10.04
CA LYS A 103 8.10 -14.46 -11.35
C LYS A 103 7.96 -15.99 -11.25
N VAL A 104 8.49 -16.57 -10.18
CA VAL A 104 8.38 -18.01 -9.95
C VAL A 104 6.94 -18.40 -9.65
N ALA A 105 6.25 -17.65 -8.79
CA ALA A 105 4.84 -17.90 -8.47
C ALA A 105 3.92 -17.79 -9.70
N GLU A 106 4.13 -16.79 -10.56
CA GLU A 106 3.40 -16.65 -11.82
C GLU A 106 3.63 -17.86 -12.75
N ALA A 107 4.88 -18.31 -12.89
CA ALA A 107 5.20 -19.48 -13.71
C ALA A 107 4.55 -20.76 -13.17
N ALA A 108 4.59 -20.98 -11.85
CA ALA A 108 3.99 -22.13 -11.20
C ALA A 108 2.46 -22.17 -11.32
N THR A 109 1.82 -21.01 -11.35
CA THR A 109 0.35 -20.87 -11.44
C THR A 109 -0.15 -20.67 -12.88
N GLY A 110 0.74 -20.61 -13.87
CA GLY A 110 0.39 -20.35 -15.28
C GLY A 110 -0.10 -18.93 -15.56
N LYS A 111 0.15 -17.97 -14.65
CA LYS A 111 -0.20 -16.56 -14.83
C LYS A 111 0.80 -15.90 -15.79
N PRO A 112 0.37 -15.00 -16.69
CA PRO A 112 1.31 -14.32 -17.59
C PRO A 112 2.34 -13.51 -16.81
N HIS A 113 3.60 -13.55 -17.27
CA HIS A 113 4.69 -12.83 -16.63
C HIS A 113 4.39 -11.33 -16.54
N GLY A 114 4.65 -10.74 -15.37
CA GLY A 114 4.58 -9.29 -15.16
C GLY A 114 3.21 -8.78 -14.77
N ARG A 115 2.27 -9.66 -14.42
CA ARG A 115 0.89 -9.28 -14.13
C ARG A 115 0.60 -9.05 -12.66
N THR A 116 1.51 -9.47 -11.79
CA THR A 116 1.33 -9.37 -10.34
C THR A 116 1.86 -8.03 -9.85
N VAL A 117 1.00 -7.22 -9.22
CA VAL A 117 1.34 -5.84 -8.81
C VAL A 117 2.16 -5.84 -7.52
N ILE A 118 3.09 -4.90 -7.38
CA ILE A 118 3.79 -4.59 -6.13
C ILE A 118 3.41 -3.16 -5.70
N LEU A 119 3.01 -3.02 -4.45
CA LEU A 119 3.14 -1.78 -3.69
C LEU A 119 4.21 -1.95 -2.62
N ALA A 120 4.82 -0.84 -2.22
CA ALA A 120 5.82 -0.83 -1.16
C ALA A 120 5.42 0.17 -0.08
N GLU A 121 5.37 -0.27 1.17
CA GLU A 121 5.36 0.66 2.29
C GLU A 121 6.77 1.22 2.45
N TYR A 122 6.93 2.49 2.10
CA TYR A 122 8.23 3.14 1.96
C TYR A 122 8.31 4.36 2.87
N ALA A 123 9.54 4.74 3.22
CA ALA A 123 9.81 5.76 4.23
C ALA A 123 9.19 5.45 5.61
N THR A 124 8.87 4.18 5.87
CA THR A 124 8.38 3.68 7.18
C THR A 124 9.52 3.19 8.08
N THR A 125 10.75 3.23 7.59
CA THR A 125 11.98 2.91 8.34
C THR A 125 13.00 4.05 8.18
N PRO A 126 13.88 4.31 9.16
CA PRO A 126 14.92 5.34 9.01
C PRO A 126 15.82 5.14 7.78
N GLU A 127 16.12 3.88 7.45
CA GLU A 127 16.92 3.52 6.28
C GLU A 127 16.24 3.93 4.96
N SER A 128 14.94 3.66 4.80
CA SER A 128 14.20 4.03 3.59
C SER A 128 14.08 5.55 3.43
N VAL A 129 13.92 6.30 4.54
CA VAL A 129 13.89 7.78 4.51
C VAL A 129 15.20 8.37 3.98
N LEU A 130 16.34 7.75 4.31
CA LEU A 130 17.68 8.23 3.96
C LEU A 130 18.27 7.55 2.73
N SER A 131 17.56 6.62 2.11
CA SER A 131 18.09 5.78 1.04
C SER A 131 18.51 6.64 -0.15
N PRO A 132 19.75 6.51 -0.67
CA PRO A 132 20.18 7.23 -1.85
C PRO A 132 19.71 6.56 -3.15
N HIS A 133 19.20 5.33 -3.08
CA HIS A 133 18.93 4.50 -4.25
C HIS A 133 17.56 4.78 -4.88
N SER A 134 17.55 4.98 -6.20
CA SER A 134 16.32 5.17 -6.99
C SER A 134 15.46 3.92 -7.02
N LEU A 135 14.13 4.10 -7.01
CA LEU A 135 13.16 3.03 -7.29
C LEU A 135 12.71 3.02 -8.76
N ALA A 136 13.19 3.95 -9.59
CA ALA A 136 12.82 4.07 -10.99
C ALA A 136 13.28 2.83 -11.77
N GLY A 137 12.33 2.17 -12.45
CA GLY A 137 12.62 1.02 -13.32
C GLY A 137 13.11 -0.24 -12.61
N VAL A 138 13.10 -0.28 -11.27
CA VAL A 138 13.56 -1.45 -10.49
C VAL A 138 12.71 -2.69 -10.79
N SER A 139 11.40 -2.52 -10.93
CA SER A 139 10.51 -3.57 -11.42
C SER A 139 9.34 -2.94 -12.17
N PRO A 140 8.89 -3.53 -13.29
CA PRO A 140 7.64 -3.10 -13.95
C PRO A 140 6.39 -3.41 -13.11
N ARG A 141 6.51 -4.19 -12.02
CA ARG A 141 5.40 -4.50 -11.10
C ARG A 141 5.19 -3.42 -10.05
N LEU A 142 6.23 -2.65 -9.71
CA LEU A 142 6.13 -1.61 -8.69
C LEU A 142 5.26 -0.48 -9.22
N SER A 143 4.12 -0.27 -8.58
CA SER A 143 3.09 0.67 -9.06
C SER A 143 2.88 1.87 -8.14
N ALA A 144 3.11 1.70 -6.84
CA ALA A 144 2.90 2.75 -5.85
C ALA A 144 3.71 2.57 -4.57
N LEU A 145 3.89 3.68 -3.86
CA LEU A 145 4.43 3.74 -2.51
C LEU A 145 3.31 4.11 -1.52
N VAL A 146 3.35 3.52 -0.33
CA VAL A 146 2.45 3.84 0.78
C VAL A 146 3.29 4.32 1.96
N PHE A 147 2.94 5.44 2.56
CA PHE A 147 3.59 5.95 3.75
C PHE A 147 2.67 5.83 4.96
N ASP A 148 3.21 5.36 6.08
CA ASP A 148 2.52 5.36 7.37
C ASP A 148 3.34 6.14 8.41
N ALA A 149 2.76 7.25 8.86
CA ALA A 149 3.34 8.14 9.86
C ALA A 149 3.57 7.45 11.21
N THR A 150 2.67 6.54 11.59
CA THR A 150 2.70 5.82 12.87
C THR A 150 3.88 4.87 12.90
N VAL A 151 4.07 4.10 11.82
CA VAL A 151 5.17 3.13 11.72
C VAL A 151 6.53 3.83 11.76
N LEU A 152 6.70 4.94 11.03
CA LEU A 152 7.97 5.69 11.09
C LEU A 152 8.20 6.32 12.48
N ALA A 153 7.15 6.85 13.10
CA ALA A 153 7.24 7.42 14.44
C ALA A 153 7.71 6.38 15.46
N GLU A 154 7.12 5.18 15.45
CA GLU A 154 7.50 4.06 16.30
C GLU A 154 8.94 3.60 16.03
N ALA A 155 9.32 3.42 14.76
CA ALA A 155 10.68 3.04 14.38
C ALA A 155 11.74 4.06 14.83
N CYS A 156 11.36 5.34 14.96
CA CYS A 156 12.22 6.41 15.47
C CYS A 156 12.11 6.63 16.99
N GLY A 157 11.32 5.84 17.71
CA GLY A 157 11.10 6.01 19.15
C GLY A 157 10.38 7.32 19.51
N CYS A 158 9.58 7.88 18.60
CA CYS A 158 8.77 9.05 18.89
C CYS A 158 7.69 8.71 19.92
N ARG A 159 7.39 9.66 20.81
CA ARG A 159 6.24 9.54 21.70
C ARG A 159 4.98 9.97 20.94
N PRO A 160 3.81 9.37 21.22
CA PRO A 160 2.54 9.85 20.69
C PRO A 160 2.37 11.34 20.99
N VAL A 161 2.13 12.12 19.95
CA VAL A 161 1.90 13.56 20.10
C VAL A 161 0.46 13.75 20.55
N THR A 162 0.27 14.27 21.77
CA THR A 162 -1.08 14.63 22.25
C THR A 162 -1.55 15.91 21.55
N ALA A 163 -2.88 16.12 21.53
CA ALA A 163 -3.69 17.02 20.70
C ALA A 163 -3.19 18.44 20.30
N THR A 164 -2.09 18.94 20.84
CA THR A 164 -1.54 20.28 20.59
C THR A 164 -0.08 20.30 20.13
N GLY A 165 0.59 19.16 19.99
CA GLY A 165 1.99 19.12 19.56
C GLY A 165 2.16 19.11 18.03
N ASP A 166 3.28 19.65 17.56
CA ASP A 166 3.69 19.57 16.16
C ASP A 166 3.89 18.11 15.73
N VAL A 167 3.56 17.79 14.48
CA VAL A 167 3.94 16.52 13.84
C VAL A 167 5.46 16.31 14.02
N PRO A 168 5.95 15.14 14.46
CA PRO A 168 7.39 14.94 14.67
C PRO A 168 8.19 15.25 13.41
N ALA A 169 9.37 15.86 13.57
CA ALA A 169 10.20 16.25 12.43
C ALA A 169 10.56 15.07 11.52
N VAL A 170 10.80 13.89 12.11
CA VAL A 170 11.06 12.65 11.38
C VAL A 170 9.86 12.21 10.53
N VAL A 171 8.63 12.37 11.03
CA VAL A 171 7.41 12.06 10.27
C VAL A 171 7.26 13.01 9.08
N ARG A 172 7.53 14.31 9.28
CA ARG A 172 7.55 15.27 8.15
C ARG A 172 8.59 14.90 7.11
N ALA A 173 9.79 14.50 7.54
CA ALA A 173 10.84 14.04 6.64
C ALA A 173 10.43 12.77 5.87
N GLY A 174 9.78 11.81 6.55
CA GLY A 174 9.24 10.60 5.93
C GLY A 174 8.18 10.88 4.88
N ARG A 175 7.21 11.75 5.17
CA ARG A 175 6.19 12.17 4.18
C ARG A 175 6.84 12.78 2.94
N ALA A 176 7.80 13.69 3.13
CA ALA A 176 8.53 14.29 2.03
C ALA A 176 9.32 13.25 1.22
N ALA A 177 10.02 12.33 1.90
CA ALA A 177 10.79 11.28 1.25
C ALA A 177 9.91 10.33 0.42
N ALA A 178 8.75 9.94 0.94
CA ALA A 178 7.79 9.08 0.22
C ALA A 178 7.30 9.74 -1.07
N VAL A 179 6.86 10.99 -1.00
CA VAL A 179 6.36 11.74 -2.16
C VAL A 179 7.49 11.97 -3.17
N LEU A 180 8.66 12.45 -2.73
CA LEU A 180 9.79 12.70 -3.62
C LEU A 180 10.26 11.42 -4.31
N ARG A 181 10.34 10.29 -3.59
CA ARG A 181 10.71 9.00 -4.16
C ARG A 181 9.68 8.51 -5.19
N ALA A 182 8.39 8.60 -4.86
CA ALA A 182 7.34 8.20 -5.79
C ALA A 182 7.37 9.04 -7.07
N ARG A 183 7.52 10.36 -6.96
CA ARG A 183 7.59 11.26 -8.11
C ARG A 183 8.84 11.02 -8.97
N GLU A 184 9.99 10.77 -8.35
CA GLU A 184 11.23 10.42 -9.05
C GLU A 184 11.09 9.12 -9.84
N ALA A 185 10.43 8.12 -9.27
CA ALA A 185 10.21 6.82 -9.90
C ALA A 185 8.99 6.76 -10.84
N GLY A 186 8.19 7.83 -10.94
CA GLY A 186 6.96 7.86 -11.75
C GLY A 186 5.82 7.02 -11.17
N LEU A 187 5.77 6.85 -9.85
CA LEU A 187 4.82 6.03 -9.10
C LEU A 187 3.74 6.88 -8.42
N ALA A 188 2.61 6.26 -8.08
CA ALA A 188 1.65 6.86 -7.17
C ALA A 188 2.17 6.84 -5.72
N ALA A 189 1.74 7.82 -4.91
CA ALA A 189 2.03 7.86 -3.48
C ALA A 189 0.72 7.91 -2.68
N TYR A 190 0.60 7.07 -1.65
CA TYR A 190 -0.54 7.03 -0.74
C TYR A 190 -0.10 7.42 0.68
N ASP A 191 -0.89 8.27 1.33
CA ASP A 191 -0.72 8.65 2.74
C ASP A 191 -1.68 7.82 3.59
N MET A 192 -1.18 6.96 4.47
CA MET A 192 -2.02 6.17 5.36
C MET A 192 -2.56 7.03 6.50
N LEU A 193 -3.89 7.10 6.59
CA LEU A 193 -4.55 7.88 7.62
C LEU A 193 -4.85 7.03 8.85
N ALA A 194 -4.87 7.69 10.01
CA ALA A 194 -5.21 7.07 11.29
C ALA A 194 -6.62 6.47 11.24
N ALA A 195 -6.78 5.26 11.78
CA ALA A 195 -8.03 4.49 11.71
C ALA A 195 -9.20 5.13 12.49
N ASP A 196 -8.90 5.99 13.46
CA ASP A 196 -9.86 6.60 14.40
C ASP A 196 -10.25 8.05 14.03
N ALA A 197 -9.86 8.53 12.85
CA ALA A 197 -10.25 9.86 12.38
C ALA A 197 -11.76 9.96 12.14
N ASP A 198 -12.40 10.96 12.75
CA ASP A 198 -13.78 11.34 12.42
C ASP A 198 -13.90 11.96 11.02
N GLU A 199 -15.12 12.17 10.53
CA GLU A 199 -15.40 12.71 9.19
C GLU A 199 -14.67 14.04 8.90
N ALA A 200 -14.67 14.96 9.88
CA ALA A 200 -14.05 16.28 9.72
C ALA A 200 -12.52 16.19 9.68
N ALA A 201 -11.95 15.36 10.55
CA ALA A 201 -10.52 15.07 10.57
C ALA A 201 -10.08 14.36 9.29
N LEU A 202 -10.87 13.39 8.82
CA LEU A 202 -10.61 12.60 7.61
C LEU A 202 -10.52 13.50 6.38
N ARG A 203 -11.52 14.37 6.15
CA ARG A 203 -11.51 15.32 5.02
C ARG A 203 -10.32 16.28 5.09
N ARG A 204 -10.01 16.81 6.27
CA ARG A 204 -8.86 17.70 6.47
C ARG A 204 -7.54 16.99 6.18
N LEU A 205 -7.38 15.77 6.69
CA LEU A 205 -6.18 14.96 6.50
C LEU A 205 -6.01 14.59 5.02
N TRP A 206 -7.08 14.16 4.35
CA TRP A 206 -7.03 13.87 2.92
C TRP A 206 -6.61 15.09 2.10
N GLN A 207 -7.24 16.24 2.31
CA GLN A 207 -6.85 17.47 1.62
C GLN A 207 -5.37 17.80 1.89
N ASN A 208 -4.92 17.67 3.15
CA ASN A 208 -3.51 17.86 3.48
C ASN A 208 -2.58 16.91 2.72
N SER A 209 -2.93 15.63 2.60
CA SER A 209 -2.13 14.65 1.85
C SER A 209 -2.01 15.05 0.37
N VAL A 210 -3.12 15.41 -0.27
CA VAL A 210 -3.13 15.87 -1.67
C VAL A 210 -2.32 17.15 -1.84
N ASP A 211 -2.49 18.13 -0.96
CA ASP A 211 -1.72 19.38 -0.96
C ASP A 211 -0.21 19.17 -0.75
N ASN A 212 0.18 18.06 -0.11
CA ASN A 212 1.58 17.66 0.10
C ASN A 212 2.11 16.73 -1.01
N GLY A 213 1.35 16.52 -2.09
CA GLY A 213 1.80 15.84 -3.30
C GLY A 213 1.55 14.34 -3.34
N PHE A 214 0.85 13.77 -2.36
CA PHE A 214 0.33 12.40 -2.44
C PHE A 214 -0.73 12.30 -3.54
N SER A 215 -0.82 11.13 -4.18
CA SER A 215 -1.82 10.85 -5.22
C SER A 215 -3.20 10.58 -4.60
N SER A 216 -3.24 9.89 -3.46
CA SER A 216 -4.46 9.58 -2.71
C SER A 216 -4.10 9.15 -1.28
N ILE A 217 -5.06 8.54 -0.58
CA ILE A 217 -4.92 8.08 0.81
C ILE A 217 -5.09 6.57 0.94
N ALA A 218 -4.54 6.00 2.00
CA ALA A 218 -4.84 4.64 2.44
C ALA A 218 -5.64 4.67 3.74
N LEU A 219 -6.71 3.89 3.79
CA LEU A 219 -7.64 3.82 4.90
C LEU A 219 -7.61 2.44 5.54
N GLN A 220 -7.95 2.36 6.82
CA GLN A 220 -7.79 1.15 7.63
C GLN A 220 -9.12 0.57 8.11
N SER A 221 -10.24 1.15 7.64
CA SER A 221 -11.56 0.62 7.92
C SER A 221 -12.56 0.96 6.80
N PRO A 222 -13.54 0.08 6.52
CA PRO A 222 -14.62 0.36 5.57
C PRO A 222 -15.43 1.61 5.93
N GLN A 223 -15.60 1.88 7.23
CA GLN A 223 -16.33 3.06 7.72
C GLN A 223 -15.69 4.37 7.25
N GLN A 224 -14.36 4.43 7.13
CA GLN A 224 -13.70 5.62 6.60
C GLN A 224 -14.05 5.86 5.13
N ILE A 225 -14.27 4.80 4.34
CA ILE A 225 -14.69 4.94 2.94
C ILE A 225 -16.09 5.53 2.85
N GLU A 226 -16.99 5.13 3.73
CA GLU A 226 -18.37 5.66 3.80
C GLU A 226 -18.43 7.14 4.18
N LEU A 227 -17.36 7.69 4.77
CA LEU A 227 -17.26 9.10 5.17
C LEU A 227 -16.66 10.02 4.09
N LEU A 228 -16.12 9.46 3.01
CA LEU A 228 -15.54 10.20 1.88
C LEU A 228 -16.61 10.81 0.98
#